data_AF-A0AAT9HBG2-F1
#
_entry.id   AF-A0AAT9HBG2-F1
#
_cell.length_a   1.000
_cell.length_b   1.000
_cell.length_c   1.000
_cell.angle_alpha   90.00
_cell.angle_beta   90.00
_cell.angle_gamma   90.00
#
_symmetry.space_group_name_H-M   'P 1'
#
loop_
_entity.id
_entity.type
_entity.pdbx_description
1 polymer ?
#
loop_
_entity_poly.entity_id
_entity_poly.type
_entity_poly.pdbx_seq_one_letter_code
_entity_poly.pdbx_strand_id
1 'polypeptide(L)'
;MESAGSGGRYRLGRLGMSLLLILPLLGVTAAAGPGSAEPGTRTRRTPRRPGSPTPVPDTAVSAASPPPPPAPPCSAWARPYDTQPSAVEDQLVFASRRDEKNPQIYLRATDGTVRRLTTGMDAAHPQLTPDGESVVFDAGEGRSATCGW
;
A
#
# COMPACT_ATOMS: atom_id res chain seq x y z
N MET A 1 -27.07 61.27 2.44
CA MET A 1 -26.24 60.19 1.89
C MET A 1 -27.18 59.02 1.61
N GLU A 2 -27.66 58.78 0.38
CA GLU A 2 -26.89 58.32 -0.80
C GLU A 2 -25.90 57.20 -0.41
N SER A 3 -25.85 56.02 -1.02
CA SER A 3 -26.49 55.50 -2.22
C SER A 3 -26.44 53.97 -2.20
N ALA A 4 -27.23 53.41 -3.11
CA ALA A 4 -27.41 52.01 -3.46
C ALA A 4 -26.15 51.12 -3.54
N GLY A 5 -26.39 49.81 -3.40
CA GLY A 5 -25.87 48.86 -4.39
C GLY A 5 -25.18 47.62 -3.84
N SER A 6 -25.91 46.50 -3.76
CA SER A 6 -25.36 45.23 -4.21
C SER A 6 -26.50 44.30 -4.63
N GLY A 7 -26.77 44.34 -5.93
CA GLY A 7 -27.56 43.34 -6.62
C GLY A 7 -26.66 42.16 -6.99
N GLY A 8 -27.18 40.95 -6.85
CA GLY A 8 -26.47 39.74 -7.22
C GLY A 8 -27.30 38.49 -7.02
N ARG A 9 -28.46 38.42 -7.67
CA ARG A 9 -29.22 37.17 -7.79
C ARG A 9 -28.61 36.35 -8.92
N TYR A 10 -27.72 35.41 -8.61
CA TYR A 10 -27.28 34.41 -9.58
C TYR A 10 -28.25 33.23 -9.52
N ARG A 11 -29.11 33.17 -10.54
CA ARG A 11 -29.84 31.98 -10.96
C ARG A 11 -28.80 30.97 -11.47
N LEU A 12 -28.50 29.92 -10.72
CA LEU A 12 -27.71 28.83 -11.29
C LEU A 12 -28.63 28.01 -12.18
N GLY A 13 -28.44 28.24 -13.48
CA GLY A 13 -29.17 27.63 -14.56
C GLY A 13 -29.02 26.11 -14.57
N ARG A 14 -30.15 25.49 -14.82
CA ARG A 14 -30.35 24.13 -15.28
C ARG A 14 -29.58 23.91 -16.60
N LEU A 15 -28.44 23.26 -16.54
CA LEU A 15 -27.84 22.49 -17.64
C LEU A 15 -28.02 21.02 -17.20
N GLY A 16 -28.84 20.16 -17.82
CA GLY A 16 -29.13 20.07 -19.25
C GLY A 16 -28.08 19.14 -19.88
N MET A 17 -28.49 17.91 -20.19
CA MET A 17 -27.77 16.90 -20.98
C MET A 17 -26.52 16.24 -20.37
N SER A 18 -26.72 15.06 -19.78
CA SER A 18 -25.83 13.92 -20.05
C SER A 18 -26.65 12.63 -20.02
N LEU A 19 -27.66 12.59 -20.91
CA LEU A 19 -28.30 11.38 -21.37
C LEU A 19 -27.83 11.22 -22.82
N LEU A 20 -27.05 10.15 -23.08
CA LEU A 20 -26.75 9.49 -24.37
C LEU A 20 -25.26 9.12 -24.51
N LEU A 21 -24.83 8.06 -23.83
CA LEU A 21 -23.88 7.10 -24.41
C LEU A 21 -24.39 5.68 -24.10
N ILE A 22 -25.55 5.39 -24.70
CA ILE A 22 -25.94 4.01 -25.00
C ILE A 22 -24.88 3.47 -25.97
N LEU A 23 -24.38 2.27 -25.65
CA LEU A 23 -23.59 1.40 -26.51
C LEU A 23 -23.93 1.56 -28.00
N PRO A 24 -22.93 1.44 -28.88
CA PRO A 24 -22.96 0.23 -29.71
C PRO A 24 -21.58 -0.38 -30.02
N LEU A 25 -21.57 -1.72 -29.96
CA LEU A 25 -20.83 -2.64 -30.83
C LEU A 25 -19.33 -2.39 -31.10
N LEU A 26 -18.48 -3.10 -30.37
CA LEU A 26 -17.49 -3.96 -31.03
C LEU A 26 -17.69 -5.40 -30.55
N GLY A 27 -18.37 -6.17 -31.40
CA GLY A 27 -18.29 -7.62 -31.36
C GLY A 27 -16.94 -8.10 -31.91
N VAL A 28 -16.69 -9.38 -31.69
CA VAL A 28 -15.56 -10.19 -32.18
C VAL A 28 -14.30 -10.09 -31.33
N THR A 29 -14.06 -11.12 -30.49
CA THR A 29 -12.94 -12.05 -30.76
C THR A 29 -12.84 -13.18 -29.70
N ALA A 30 -12.57 -14.38 -30.25
CA ALA A 30 -11.95 -15.57 -29.68
C ALA A 30 -12.67 -16.37 -28.56
N ALA A 31 -13.15 -17.53 -28.99
CA ALA A 31 -13.47 -18.68 -28.17
C ALA A 31 -12.30 -19.07 -27.25
N ALA A 32 -12.58 -19.17 -25.96
CA ALA A 32 -11.71 -19.86 -25.02
C ALA A 32 -11.81 -21.37 -25.30
N GLY A 33 -10.81 -21.91 -25.99
CA GLY A 33 -10.57 -23.35 -25.99
C GLY A 33 -9.98 -23.76 -24.64
N PRO A 34 -10.54 -24.75 -23.92
CA PRO A 34 -9.85 -25.36 -22.79
C PRO A 34 -8.77 -26.31 -23.34
N GLY A 35 -7.59 -25.75 -23.60
CA GLY A 35 -6.41 -26.49 -24.02
C GLY A 35 -5.38 -26.53 -22.91
N SER A 36 -5.07 -27.73 -22.44
CA SER A 36 -3.89 -28.07 -21.66
C SER A 36 -3.96 -27.87 -20.14
N ALA A 37 -4.64 -28.81 -19.48
CA ALA A 37 -4.11 -29.37 -18.24
C ALA A 37 -3.90 -30.88 -18.50
N GLU A 38 -2.74 -31.24 -19.03
CA GLU A 38 -2.33 -32.65 -19.05
C GLU A 38 -2.31 -33.18 -17.62
N PRO A 39 -2.98 -34.31 -17.32
CA PRO A 39 -2.73 -35.05 -16.11
C PRO A 39 -1.33 -35.65 -16.24
N GLY A 40 -0.37 -35.10 -15.50
CA GLY A 40 0.95 -35.69 -15.35
C GLY A 40 0.77 -37.16 -14.94
N THR A 41 1.02 -38.07 -15.88
CA THR A 41 0.88 -39.51 -15.66
C THR A 41 1.96 -39.89 -14.66
N ARG A 42 1.54 -40.11 -13.41
CA ARG A 42 2.41 -40.61 -12.35
C ARG A 42 2.81 -42.03 -12.71
N THR A 43 3.91 -42.17 -13.46
CA THR A 43 4.48 -43.46 -13.82
C THR A 43 4.95 -44.14 -12.53
N ARG A 44 4.16 -45.12 -12.12
CA ARG A 44 4.45 -46.07 -11.05
C ARG A 44 5.74 -46.81 -11.40
N ARG A 45 6.87 -46.36 -10.83
CA ARG A 45 8.15 -47.09 -10.91
C ARG A 45 8.00 -48.42 -10.16
N THR A 46 8.21 -49.51 -10.88
CA THR A 46 8.34 -50.87 -10.37
C THR A 46 9.58 -51.00 -9.46
N PRO A 47 9.51 -51.81 -8.38
CA PRO A 47 10.64 -51.97 -7.47
C PRO A 47 11.68 -52.92 -8.10
N ARG A 48 12.91 -52.43 -8.29
CA ARG A 48 14.08 -53.27 -8.58
C ARG A 48 14.82 -53.51 -7.27
N ARG A 49 14.91 -54.79 -6.86
CA ARG A 49 15.69 -55.28 -5.71
C ARG A 49 17.22 -55.16 -6.00
N PRO A 50 18.11 -55.29 -5.00
CA PRO A 50 19.13 -54.28 -4.70
C PRO A 50 20.50 -54.70 -5.24
N GLY A 51 21.23 -53.76 -5.84
CA GLY A 51 22.67 -53.86 -6.00
C GLY A 51 23.33 -53.45 -4.67
N SER A 52 24.27 -54.26 -4.20
CA SER A 52 25.02 -54.07 -2.95
C SER A 52 25.68 -52.68 -2.91
N PRO A 53 25.40 -51.83 -1.91
CA PRO A 53 26.20 -50.64 -1.70
C PRO A 53 27.53 -51.05 -1.08
N THR A 54 28.64 -50.65 -1.71
CA THR A 54 29.96 -50.58 -1.07
C THR A 54 29.85 -49.82 0.25
N PRO A 55 30.52 -50.24 1.34
CA PRO A 55 30.50 -49.51 2.60
C PRO A 55 31.18 -48.15 2.38
N VAL A 56 30.37 -47.10 2.29
CA VAL A 56 30.81 -45.73 2.50
C VAL A 56 31.11 -45.60 4.00
N PRO A 57 32.22 -44.97 4.42
CA PRO A 57 32.43 -44.70 5.83
C PRO A 57 31.29 -43.84 6.37
N ASP A 58 30.50 -44.38 7.30
CA ASP A 58 29.27 -43.80 7.87
C ASP A 58 29.50 -42.56 8.77
N THR A 59 30.67 -41.94 8.72
CA THR A 59 30.99 -40.81 9.59
C THR A 59 30.86 -39.48 8.88
N ALA A 60 29.71 -39.25 8.24
CA ALA A 60 29.21 -37.91 8.02
C ALA A 60 28.24 -37.60 9.15
N VAL A 61 28.78 -37.15 10.29
CA VAL A 61 27.96 -36.59 11.36
C VAL A 61 27.32 -35.34 10.79
N SER A 62 26.10 -35.48 10.27
CA SER A 62 25.27 -34.33 9.90
C SER A 62 24.98 -33.60 11.20
N ALA A 63 25.74 -32.54 11.45
CA ALA A 63 25.44 -31.61 12.52
C ALA A 63 24.00 -31.11 12.26
N ALA A 64 23.08 -31.50 13.12
CA ALA A 64 21.71 -31.01 13.06
C ALA A 64 21.78 -29.48 13.13
N SER A 65 21.19 -28.80 12.13
CA SER A 65 21.08 -27.35 12.19
C SER A 65 20.29 -26.96 13.44
N PRO A 66 20.71 -25.90 14.16
CA PRO A 66 19.96 -25.44 15.32
C PRO A 66 18.52 -25.09 14.89
N PRO A 67 17.52 -25.29 15.78
CA PRO A 67 16.15 -24.90 15.47
C PRO A 67 16.10 -23.40 15.14
N PRO A 68 15.23 -22.98 14.21
CA PRO A 68 15.07 -21.56 13.90
C PRO A 68 14.65 -20.79 15.16
N PRO A 69 15.03 -19.50 15.28
CA PRO A 69 14.63 -18.69 16.42
C PRO A 69 13.10 -18.64 16.53
N PRO A 70 12.57 -18.46 17.76
CA PRO A 70 11.13 -18.31 17.94
C PRO A 70 10.61 -17.13 17.14
N ALA A 71 9.39 -17.27 16.60
CA ALA A 71 8.73 -16.18 15.90
C ALA A 71 8.59 -14.97 16.84
N PRO A 72 8.85 -13.74 16.36
CA PRO A 72 8.74 -12.56 17.20
C PRO A 72 7.28 -12.36 17.64
N PRO A 73 7.05 -11.77 18.83
CA PRO A 73 5.69 -11.59 19.36
C PRO A 73 4.85 -10.73 18.41
N CYS A 74 3.52 -10.87 18.45
CA CYS A 74 2.62 -10.04 17.63
C CYS A 74 2.87 -8.53 17.79
N SER A 75 3.30 -8.09 18.98
CA SER A 75 3.71 -6.71 19.24
C SER A 75 4.93 -6.25 18.43
N ALA A 76 5.82 -7.17 18.06
CA ALA A 76 6.94 -6.88 17.16
C ALA A 76 6.46 -6.59 15.72
N TRP A 77 5.23 -6.95 15.38
CA TRP A 77 4.59 -6.64 14.09
C TRP A 77 3.66 -5.42 14.19
N ALA A 78 3.68 -4.67 15.29
CA ALA A 78 2.94 -3.42 15.39
C ALA A 78 3.48 -2.45 14.33
N ARG A 79 2.67 -2.22 13.29
CA ARG A 79 3.02 -1.25 12.26
C ARG A 79 3.03 0.14 12.86
N PRO A 80 3.96 1.01 12.46
CA PRO A 80 3.86 2.42 12.74
C PRO A 80 2.47 2.92 12.34
N TYR A 81 1.94 3.88 13.10
CA TYR A 81 0.73 4.58 12.71
C TYR A 81 1.03 5.24 11.36
N ASP A 82 0.55 4.67 10.25
CA ASP A 82 0.74 5.15 8.88
C ASP A 82 -0.65 5.30 8.27
N THR A 83 -1.15 6.53 8.16
CA THR A 83 -2.56 6.80 7.82
C THR A 83 -2.70 7.95 6.82
N GLN A 84 -3.92 8.13 6.30
CA GLN A 84 -4.30 9.28 5.46
C GLN A 84 -3.43 9.43 4.20
N PRO A 85 -3.36 8.41 3.34
CA PRO A 85 -2.58 8.50 2.12
C PRO A 85 -3.21 9.49 1.11
N SER A 86 -2.37 10.25 0.43
CA SER A 86 -2.72 10.99 -0.79
C SER A 86 -1.61 10.77 -1.81
N ALA A 87 -1.96 10.44 -3.06
CA ALA A 87 -1.00 10.07 -4.08
C ALA A 87 -1.30 10.79 -5.39
N VAL A 88 -0.23 11.25 -6.04
CA VAL A 88 -0.25 11.84 -7.38
C VAL A 88 0.94 11.28 -8.14
N GLU A 89 0.68 10.67 -9.29
CA GLU A 89 1.68 9.99 -10.11
C GLU A 89 2.57 9.04 -9.27
N ASP A 90 3.84 9.39 -9.14
CA ASP A 90 4.91 8.63 -8.51
C ASP A 90 5.20 9.07 -7.06
N GLN A 91 4.33 9.89 -6.49
CA GLN A 91 4.46 10.45 -5.15
C GLN A 91 3.32 10.02 -4.26
N LEU A 92 3.64 9.64 -3.03
CA LEU A 92 2.69 9.31 -1.98
C LEU A 92 3.03 10.08 -0.72
N VAL A 93 2.08 10.86 -0.20
CA VAL A 93 2.18 11.46 1.13
C VAL A 93 1.27 10.73 2.12
N PHE A 94 1.71 10.68 3.37
CA PHE A 94 0.95 10.04 4.46
C PHE A 94 1.35 10.62 5.82
N ALA A 95 0.44 10.52 6.79
CA ALA A 95 0.70 10.92 8.17
C ALA A 95 1.25 9.72 8.96
N SER A 96 2.37 9.90 9.68
CA SER A 96 2.99 8.84 10.46
C SER A 96 3.58 9.22 11.81
N ARG A 97 3.54 8.28 12.79
CA ARG A 97 4.18 8.41 14.12
C ARG A 97 5.47 7.59 14.23
N ARG A 98 6.25 7.57 13.15
CA ARG A 98 7.46 6.75 13.06
C ARG A 98 8.62 7.33 13.88
N ASP A 99 8.79 8.65 13.83
CA ASP A 99 9.90 9.35 14.50
C ASP A 99 9.47 10.15 15.74
N GLU A 100 8.18 10.51 15.86
CA GLU A 100 7.66 11.34 16.95
C GLU A 100 6.29 10.85 17.46
N LYS A 101 5.95 11.24 18.69
CA LYS A 101 4.68 10.90 19.34
C LYS A 101 3.48 11.46 18.56
N ASN A 102 3.61 12.69 18.06
CA ASN A 102 2.60 13.34 17.24
C ASN A 102 2.84 12.95 15.77
N PRO A 103 1.77 12.69 14.99
CA PRO A 103 1.91 12.33 13.59
C PRO A 103 2.55 13.46 12.78
N GLN A 104 3.35 13.06 11.79
CA GLN A 104 4.12 13.92 10.91
C GLN A 104 3.82 13.55 9.47
N ILE A 105 3.96 14.48 8.54
CA ILE A 105 3.78 14.17 7.12
C ILE A 105 5.09 13.63 6.56
N TYR A 106 4.98 12.53 5.82
CA TYR A 106 6.07 11.91 5.07
C TYR A 106 5.70 11.87 3.59
N LEU A 107 6.73 11.97 2.75
CA LEU A 107 6.66 11.69 1.32
C LEU A 107 7.41 10.39 1.03
N ARG A 108 6.80 9.54 0.21
CA ARG A 108 7.42 8.38 -0.39
C ARG A 108 7.49 8.56 -1.90
N ALA A 109 8.68 8.42 -2.46
CA ALA A 109 8.93 8.38 -3.89
C ALA A 109 8.82 6.94 -4.44
N THR A 110 8.73 6.80 -5.76
CA THR A 110 8.64 5.50 -6.44
C THR A 110 9.87 4.60 -6.28
N ASP A 111 11.05 5.20 -6.08
CA ASP A 111 12.27 4.47 -5.73
C ASP A 111 12.21 3.80 -4.34
N GLY A 112 11.14 4.05 -3.59
CA GLY A 112 10.90 3.54 -2.25
C GLY A 112 11.49 4.42 -1.15
N THR A 113 12.20 5.49 -1.49
CA THR A 113 12.76 6.46 -0.54
C THR A 113 11.62 7.16 0.21
N VAL A 114 11.77 7.26 1.53
CA VAL A 114 10.83 7.97 2.40
C VAL A 114 11.54 9.15 3.06
N ARG A 115 10.99 10.36 2.91
CA ARG A 115 11.49 11.57 3.56
C ARG A 115 10.40 12.22 4.42
N ARG A 116 10.82 12.76 5.55
CA ARG A 116 9.96 13.50 6.48
C ARG A 116 9.80 14.95 6.00
N LEU A 117 8.56 15.46 6.02
CA LEU A 117 8.24 16.84 5.58
C LEU A 117 7.98 17.80 6.73
N THR A 118 7.51 17.31 7.89
CA THR A 118 7.15 18.15 9.04
C THR A 118 7.86 17.70 10.32
N THR A 119 8.10 18.63 11.26
CA THR A 119 8.68 18.32 12.57
C THR A 119 8.04 19.09 13.73
N GLY A 120 8.00 18.48 14.93
CA GLY A 120 7.63 19.18 16.17
C GLY A 120 6.16 19.61 16.29
N MET A 121 5.27 19.13 15.41
CA MET A 121 3.87 19.53 15.35
C MET A 121 2.94 18.31 15.30
N ASP A 122 1.63 18.53 15.39
CA ASP A 122 0.63 17.51 15.09
C ASP A 122 0.14 17.74 13.66
N ALA A 123 0.61 16.92 12.70
CA ALA A 123 0.27 17.07 11.29
C ALA A 123 -0.65 15.94 10.82
N ALA A 124 -1.76 16.32 10.18
CA ALA A 124 -2.79 15.39 9.75
C ALA A 124 -3.38 15.77 8.38
N HIS A 125 -4.15 14.85 7.80
CA HIS A 125 -4.92 15.07 6.57
C HIS A 125 -4.09 15.60 5.38
N PRO A 126 -2.94 14.99 5.04
CA PRO A 126 -2.14 15.46 3.92
C PRO A 126 -2.87 15.24 2.58
N GLN A 127 -2.72 16.20 1.68
CA GLN A 127 -3.19 16.14 0.30
C GLN A 127 -2.12 16.69 -0.64
N LEU A 128 -1.69 15.89 -1.62
CA LEU A 128 -0.87 16.37 -2.73
C LEU A 128 -1.71 17.25 -3.65
N THR A 129 -1.13 18.35 -4.11
CA THR A 129 -1.72 19.15 -5.17
C THR A 129 -1.68 18.38 -6.50
N PRO A 130 -2.60 18.65 -7.45
CA PRO A 130 -2.68 17.87 -8.70
C PRO A 130 -1.42 17.90 -9.57
N ASP A 131 -0.62 18.95 -9.44
CA ASP A 131 0.71 19.13 -10.04
C ASP A 131 1.83 18.38 -9.30
N GLY A 132 1.56 17.83 -8.11
CA GLY A 132 2.51 17.03 -7.33
C GLY A 132 3.64 17.82 -6.68
N GLU A 133 3.62 19.16 -6.77
CA GLU A 133 4.70 20.01 -6.25
C GLU A 133 4.49 20.41 -4.78
N SER A 134 3.24 20.40 -4.30
CA SER A 134 2.87 20.92 -2.99
C SER A 134 2.03 19.94 -2.18
N VAL A 135 2.07 20.10 -0.85
CA VAL A 135 1.29 19.30 0.10
C VAL A 135 0.53 20.23 1.03
N VAL A 136 -0.79 20.08 1.10
CA VAL A 136 -1.66 20.75 2.07
C VAL A 136 -1.94 19.79 3.21
N PHE A 137 -1.93 20.26 4.45
CA PHE A 137 -2.17 19.45 5.64
C PHE A 137 -2.69 20.31 6.80
N ASP A 138 -3.35 19.67 7.76
CA ASP A 138 -3.77 20.29 9.01
C ASP A 138 -2.60 20.36 9.99
N ALA A 139 -2.44 21.50 10.65
CA ALA A 139 -1.36 21.78 11.59
C ALA A 139 -1.92 22.08 12.99
N GLY A 140 -1.59 21.23 13.95
CA GLY A 140 -1.84 21.42 15.37
C GLY A 140 -0.55 21.63 16.15
N GLU A 141 -0.66 22.34 17.27
CA GLU A 141 0.45 22.44 18.21
C GLU A 141 0.59 21.12 18.95
N GLY A 142 1.80 20.55 18.93
CA GLY A 142 2.09 19.22 19.47
C GLY A 142 1.97 19.16 20.99
N ARG A 143 0.75 19.28 21.52
CA ARG A 143 0.51 19.20 22.96
C ARG A 143 0.70 17.76 23.40
N SER A 144 1.90 17.47 23.87
CA SER A 144 2.15 16.29 24.68
C SER A 144 1.23 16.37 25.88
N ALA A 145 0.12 15.62 25.86
CA ALA A 145 -0.70 15.44 27.04
C ALA A 145 0.19 14.80 28.12
N THR A 146 0.68 15.63 29.04
CA THR A 146 1.36 15.19 30.25
C THR A 146 0.28 14.55 31.11
N CYS A 147 0.39 13.25 31.34
CA CYS A 147 -0.49 12.57 32.29
C CYS A 147 0.01 12.92 33.68
N GLY A 148 -0.60 13.92 34.32
CA GLY A 148 -0.37 14.20 35.73
C GLY A 148 -1.10 13.15 36.56
N TRP A 149 -0.34 12.40 37.36
CA TRP A 149 -0.81 11.57 38.47
C TRP A 149 -0.20 12.14 39.74
#